data_AF-A0A149R273-F1
#
_entry.id   AF-A0A149R273-F1
#
_cell.length_a   1.000
_cell.length_b   1.000
_cell.length_c   1.000
_cell.angle_alpha   90.00
_cell.angle_beta   90.00
_cell.angle_gamma   90.00
#
_symmetry.space_group_name_H-M   'P 1'
#
loop_
_entity.id
_entity.type
_entity.pdbx_description
1 polymer ?
#
loop_
_entity_poly.entity_id
_entity_poly.type
_entity_poly.pdbx_seq_one_letter_code
_entity_poly.pdbx_strand_id
1 'polypeptide(L)'
;MSSFFKRSLLPLAVLACAPAVLPSIPFAHADEGMWTMDHLPADLMKQRYGFTPTAAWTERVTKASARLALGCSASFVSADG
;
A
#
# COMPACT_ATOMS: atom_id res chain seq x y z
N MET A 1 5.74 62.88 34.55
CA MET A 1 6.61 61.84 33.95
C MET A 1 6.95 60.84 35.03
N SER A 2 6.64 59.56 35.01
CA SER A 2 6.06 58.69 34.00
C SER A 2 5.38 57.54 34.76
N SER A 3 4.12 57.24 34.43
CA SER A 3 3.37 56.11 35.00
C SER A 3 3.50 54.94 34.03
N PHE A 4 4.57 54.16 34.15
CA PHE A 4 4.81 52.95 33.34
C PHE A 4 5.17 51.78 34.26
N PHE A 5 4.22 51.23 35.03
CA PHE A 5 4.38 49.85 35.53
C PHE A 5 3.11 49.19 36.08
N LYS A 6 1.93 49.46 35.52
CA LYS A 6 0.78 48.59 35.77
C LYS A 6 0.78 47.47 34.74
N ARG A 7 1.38 46.35 35.17
CA ARG A 7 0.96 44.97 34.89
C ARG A 7 -0.42 44.91 34.22
N SER A 8 -0.48 44.39 32.99
CA SER A 8 -1.67 43.68 32.55
C SER A 8 -1.25 42.52 31.66
N LEU A 9 -1.39 41.34 32.25
CA LEU A 9 -1.00 40.02 31.78
C LEU A 9 -1.93 39.54 30.65
N LEU A 10 -1.87 40.17 29.49
CA LEU A 10 -2.61 39.80 28.28
C LEU A 10 -1.62 39.94 27.12
N PRO A 11 -0.94 38.88 26.61
CA PRO A 11 -1.58 37.69 26.07
C PRO A 11 -0.68 36.43 26.18
N LEU A 12 -0.66 35.74 27.32
CA LEU A 12 0.03 34.44 27.43
C LEU A 12 -0.95 33.31 27.74
N ALA A 13 -2.09 33.31 27.05
CA ALA A 13 -3.13 32.29 27.21
C ALA A 13 -3.78 31.87 25.88
N VAL A 14 -3.05 31.98 24.76
CA VAL A 14 -3.54 31.48 23.45
C VAL A 14 -2.63 30.38 22.88
N LEU A 15 -1.49 30.09 23.52
CA LEU A 15 -0.55 29.06 23.05
C LEU A 15 -0.69 27.71 23.80
N ALA A 16 -1.92 27.32 24.15
CA ALA A 16 -2.18 26.04 24.83
C ALA A 16 -3.38 25.28 24.26
N CYS A 17 -3.79 25.57 23.02
CA CYS A 17 -4.79 24.76 22.33
C CYS A 17 -4.09 23.62 21.55
N ALA A 18 -3.85 22.53 22.28
CA ALA A 18 -3.79 21.14 21.84
C ALA A 18 -3.22 20.79 20.44
N PRO A 19 -2.02 20.19 20.36
CA PRO A 19 -1.70 19.23 19.31
C PRO A 19 -2.08 17.83 19.82
N ALA A 20 -3.35 17.57 20.10
CA ALA A 20 -3.78 16.31 20.71
C ALA A 20 -4.82 15.55 19.88
N VAL A 21 -4.77 15.63 18.55
CA VAL A 21 -5.31 14.59 17.67
C VAL A 21 -4.52 14.63 16.34
N LEU A 22 -3.37 13.98 16.27
CA LEU A 22 -2.89 13.51 14.97
C LEU A 22 -3.77 12.31 14.62
N PRO A 23 -4.62 12.37 13.58
CA PRO A 23 -5.31 11.17 13.14
C PRO A 23 -4.24 10.14 12.78
N SER A 24 -4.36 8.93 13.33
CA SER A 24 -3.56 7.78 12.94
C SER A 24 -3.83 7.49 11.47
N ILE A 25 -3.03 8.06 10.58
CA ILE A 25 -3.09 7.78 9.15
C ILE A 25 -2.68 6.31 9.02
N PRO A 26 -3.58 5.41 8.56
CA PRO A 26 -3.17 4.04 8.30
C PRO A 26 -2.08 4.07 7.22
N PHE A 27 -0.90 3.57 7.54
CA PHE A 27 0.13 3.36 6.53
C PHE A 27 -0.42 2.34 5.52
N ALA A 28 -0.57 2.77 4.27
CA ALA A 28 -0.86 1.86 3.18
C ALA A 28 0.39 0.99 2.96
N HIS A 29 0.36 -0.23 3.47
CA HIS A 29 1.34 -1.24 3.10
C HIS A 29 1.01 -1.69 1.68
N ALA A 30 1.91 -1.45 0.74
CA ALA A 30 1.81 -2.10 -0.56
C ALA A 30 1.89 -3.62 -0.33
N ASP A 31 1.03 -4.39 -0.97
CA ASP A 31 1.32 -5.81 -1.17
C ASP A 31 2.52 -5.87 -2.12
N GLU A 32 3.70 -5.98 -1.52
CA GLU A 32 4.94 -5.95 -2.28
C GLU A 32 5.11 -7.19 -3.16
N GLY A 33 5.71 -6.94 -4.34
CA GLY A 33 6.41 -7.96 -5.10
C GLY A 33 5.89 -8.12 -6.54
N MET A 34 6.73 -7.74 -7.49
CA MET A 34 6.64 -8.18 -8.88
C MET A 34 7.51 -9.43 -9.03
N TRP A 35 6.90 -10.59 -8.87
CA TRP A 35 7.60 -11.87 -8.95
C TRP A 35 7.58 -12.40 -10.37
N THR A 36 8.68 -13.01 -10.79
CA THR A 36 8.67 -13.77 -12.04
C THR A 36 7.92 -15.09 -11.83
N MET A 37 7.32 -15.63 -12.89
CA MET A 37 6.48 -16.83 -12.79
C MET A 37 7.27 -18.08 -12.34
N ASP A 38 8.58 -18.09 -12.55
CA ASP A 38 9.51 -19.13 -12.12
C ASP A 38 10.01 -18.97 -10.67
N HIS A 39 9.76 -17.82 -10.03
CA HIS A 39 10.18 -17.51 -8.66
C HIS A 39 9.03 -16.94 -7.82
N LEU A 40 7.88 -17.62 -7.83
CA LEU A 40 6.73 -17.25 -6.98
C LEU A 40 7.05 -17.45 -5.49
N PRO A 41 6.63 -16.53 -4.60
CA PRO A 41 6.86 -16.64 -3.15
C PRO A 41 5.83 -17.58 -2.51
N ALA A 42 5.92 -18.88 -2.83
CA ALA A 42 4.90 -19.88 -2.49
C ALA A 42 4.59 -19.95 -0.99
N ASP A 43 5.59 -19.79 -0.11
CA ASP A 43 5.39 -19.79 1.34
C ASP A 43 4.56 -18.59 1.80
N LEU A 44 4.84 -17.40 1.24
CA LEU A 44 4.07 -16.18 1.51
C LEU A 44 2.64 -16.31 1.00
N MET A 45 2.46 -16.83 -0.21
CA MET A 45 1.15 -17.06 -0.82
C MET A 45 0.32 -18.04 0.02
N LYS A 46 0.95 -19.11 0.53
CA LYS A 46 0.30 -20.07 1.42
C LYS A 46 -0.12 -19.43 2.74
N GLN A 47 0.79 -18.66 3.35
CA GLN A 47 0.53 -18.01 4.63
C GLN A 47 -0.60 -16.99 4.54
N ARG A 48 -0.62 -16.17 3.47
CA ARG A 48 -1.59 -15.07 3.32
C ARG A 48 -2.92 -15.51 2.72
N TYR A 49 -2.88 -16.40 1.74
CA TYR A 49 -4.05 -16.74 0.93
C TYR A 49 -4.44 -18.22 1.00
N GLY A 50 -3.72 -19.04 1.77
CA GLY A 50 -3.99 -20.49 1.87
C GLY A 50 -3.73 -21.25 0.57
N PHE A 51 -3.05 -20.62 -0.40
CA PHE A 51 -2.81 -21.18 -1.73
C PHE A 51 -1.32 -21.44 -1.95
N THR A 52 -1.00 -22.64 -2.40
CA THR A 52 0.35 -23.01 -2.83
C THR A 52 0.33 -23.32 -4.33
N PRO A 53 0.98 -22.50 -5.17
CA PRO A 53 1.02 -22.76 -6.61
C PRO A 53 1.80 -24.05 -6.87
N THR A 54 1.22 -24.94 -7.68
CA THR A 54 1.90 -26.13 -8.19
C THR A 54 2.63 -25.80 -9.48
N ALA A 55 3.64 -26.58 -9.85
CA ALA A 55 4.36 -26.40 -11.11
C ALA A 55 3.41 -26.43 -12.33
N ALA A 56 2.46 -27.37 -12.34
CA ALA A 56 1.46 -27.49 -13.41
C ALA A 56 0.51 -26.28 -13.46
N TRP A 57 0.11 -25.75 -12.30
CA TRP A 57 -0.70 -24.54 -12.24
C TRP A 57 0.06 -23.35 -12.81
N THR A 58 1.32 -23.15 -12.37
CA THR A 58 2.19 -22.07 -12.84
C THR A 58 2.39 -22.13 -14.36
N GLU A 59 2.71 -23.31 -14.89
CA GLU A 59 2.86 -23.52 -16.34
C GLU A 59 1.59 -23.12 -17.11
N ARG A 60 0.42 -23.56 -16.62
CA ARG A 60 -0.87 -23.25 -17.25
C ARG A 60 -1.14 -21.74 -17.26
N VAL A 61 -0.97 -21.04 -16.13
CA VAL A 61 -1.26 -19.60 -16.07
C VAL A 61 -0.26 -18.78 -16.88
N THR A 62 1.01 -19.19 -16.93
CA THR A 62 2.01 -18.57 -17.80
C THR A 62 1.62 -18.71 -19.27
N LYS A 63 1.24 -19.91 -19.71
CA LYS A 63 0.82 -20.17 -21.11
C LYS A 63 -0.52 -19.50 -21.47
N ALA A 64 -1.40 -19.30 -20.50
CA ALA A 64 -2.66 -18.59 -20.71
C ALA A 64 -2.49 -17.06 -20.79
N SER A 65 -1.35 -16.52 -20.38
CA SER A 65 -1.08 -15.08 -20.38
C SER A 65 -0.51 -14.62 -21.73
N ALA A 66 -1.02 -13.51 -22.25
CA ALA A 66 -0.59 -12.93 -23.52
C ALA A 66 -0.19 -11.47 -23.34
N ARG A 67 0.79 -11.04 -24.15
CA ARG A 67 1.16 -9.63 -24.30
C ARG A 67 0.57 -9.10 -25.59
N LEU A 68 -0.22 -8.04 -25.49
CA LEU A 68 -0.72 -7.33 -26.65
C LEU A 68 0.33 -6.31 -27.14
N ALA A 69 0.35 -6.05 -28.45
CA ALA A 69 1.20 -5.00 -29.01
C ALA A 69 0.93 -3.68 -28.27
N LEU A 70 1.98 -2.90 -27.98
CA LEU A 70 1.95 -1.64 -27.20
C LEU A 70 1.90 -1.77 -25.67
N GLY A 71 2.15 -2.97 -25.11
CA GLY A 71 2.43 -3.11 -23.66
C GLY A 71 1.23 -3.40 -22.78
N CYS A 72 0.07 -3.70 -23.37
CA CYS A 72 -1.08 -4.22 -22.62
C CYS A 72 -0.91 -5.72 -22.31
N SER A 73 -1.62 -6.18 -21.28
CA SER A 73 -1.70 -7.60 -20.89
C SER A 73 -3.07 -8.18 -21.27
N ALA A 74 -3.11 -9.46 -21.61
CA ALA A 74 -4.32 -10.22 -21.94
C ALA A 74 -4.21 -11.67 -21.45
N SER A 75 -5.31 -12.42 -21.53
CA SER A 75 -5.33 -13.83 -21.20
C SER A 75 -6.34 -14.58 -22.07
N PHE A 76 -6.04 -15.84 -22.39
CA PHE A 76 -7.00 -16.76 -22.99
C PHE A 76 -8.00 -17.21 -21.93
N VAL A 77 -9.30 -17.10 -22.23
CA VAL A 77 -10.39 -17.46 -21.31
C VAL A 77 -11.18 -18.69 -21.77
N SER A 78 -10.92 -19.16 -22.99
CA SER A 78 -11.47 -20.39 -23.56
C SER A 78 -10.37 -21.22 -24.26
N ALA A 79 -10.68 -22.45 -24.64
CA ALA A 79 -9.72 -23.32 -25.36
C ALA A 79 -9.41 -22.82 -26.77
N ASP A 80 -10.35 -22.10 -27.39
CA ASP A 80 -10.27 -21.64 -28.78
C ASP A 80 -10.01 -20.12 -28.90
N GLY A 81 -9.72 -19.46 -27.78
CA GLY A 81 -9.58 -18.00 -27.68
C GLY A 81 -10.54 -17.41 -26.67
#